data_AF-A0A821AHV6-F1
#
_entry.id   AF-A0A821AHV6-F1
#
_cell.length_a   1.000
_cell.length_b   1.000
_cell.length_c   1.000
_cell.angle_alpha   90.00
_cell.angle_beta   90.00
_cell.angle_gamma   90.00
#
_symmetry.space_group_name_H-M   'P 1'
#
loop_
_entity.id
_entity.type
_entity.pdbx_description
1 polymer ?
#
loop_
_entity_poly.entity_id
_entity_poly.type
_entity_poly.pdbx_seq_one_letter_code
_entity_poly.pdbx_strand_id
1 'polypeptide(L)'
;HDYKALHCVSSKLIDLQFANHSLYDTRKIYSFIRYHDRDEQLLFILNFDYKNSYDIELAIPNEIWSVVGLDTTKLYTLQEVFIDRTLKLELRANEHIRLRLPGNQVYVLQ
;
A
#
# COMPACT_ATOMS: atom_id res chain seq x y z
N HIS A 1 -13.35 9.10 -38.33
CA HIS A 1 -13.49 8.25 -37.14
C HIS A 1 -12.38 8.64 -36.20
N ASP A 2 -12.75 9.30 -35.11
CA ASP A 2 -11.86 10.10 -34.27
C ASP A 2 -11.37 9.25 -33.10
N TYR A 3 -10.08 8.91 -33.06
CA TYR A 3 -9.44 8.16 -31.96
C TYR A 3 -9.04 9.08 -30.79
N LYS A 4 -9.48 10.33 -30.78
CA LYS A 4 -9.29 11.26 -29.66
C LYS A 4 -10.36 11.08 -28.60
N ALA A 5 -10.14 10.13 -27.70
CA ALA A 5 -10.55 10.15 -26.27
C ALA A 5 -10.63 8.73 -25.68
N LEU A 6 -9.61 7.91 -25.89
CA LEU A 6 -9.25 6.99 -24.82
C LEU A 6 -8.61 7.86 -23.75
N HIS A 7 -9.41 8.33 -22.79
CA HIS A 7 -8.89 8.84 -21.53
C HIS A 7 -7.90 7.79 -21.02
N CYS A 8 -6.60 8.08 -21.15
CA CYS A 8 -5.55 7.28 -20.57
C CYS A 8 -5.70 7.44 -19.06
N VAL A 9 -6.51 6.58 -18.44
CA VAL A 9 -6.53 6.40 -16.99
C VAL A 9 -5.23 5.65 -16.68
N SER A 10 -4.11 6.37 -16.62
CA SER A 10 -2.82 5.76 -16.36
C SER A 10 -2.75 5.39 -14.88
N SER A 11 -2.92 4.11 -14.55
CA SER A 11 -2.60 3.62 -13.22
C SER A 11 -1.09 3.66 -13.02
N LYS A 12 -0.65 4.21 -11.90
CA LYS A 12 0.76 4.30 -11.51
C LYS A 12 1.03 3.34 -10.35
N LEU A 13 2.29 2.94 -10.21
CA LEU A 13 2.76 2.08 -9.13
C LEU A 13 3.98 2.71 -8.46
N ILE A 14 3.99 2.70 -7.12
CA ILE A 14 5.11 3.14 -6.30
C ILE A 14 5.55 1.94 -5.46
N ASP A 15 6.73 1.40 -5.77
CA ASP A 15 7.38 0.41 -4.92
C ASP A 15 7.80 1.08 -3.61
N LEU A 16 7.48 0.52 -2.45
CA LEU A 16 7.84 1.08 -1.14
C LEU A 16 9.10 0.45 -0.54
N GLN A 17 9.70 -0.56 -1.18
CA GLN A 17 10.91 -1.22 -0.68
C GLN A 17 12.09 -0.25 -0.54
N PHE A 18 12.17 0.81 -1.35
CA PHE A 18 13.25 1.81 -1.21
C PHE A 18 13.29 2.42 0.19
N ALA A 19 12.12 2.63 0.82
CA ALA A 19 11.99 3.20 2.15
C ALA A 19 11.99 2.15 3.28
N ASN A 20 11.73 0.88 2.95
CA ASN A 20 11.47 -0.17 3.93
C ASN A 20 12.47 -1.32 3.93
N HIS A 21 13.55 -1.22 3.14
CA HIS A 21 14.54 -2.28 2.99
C HIS A 21 15.25 -2.71 4.29
N SER A 22 15.26 -1.85 5.30
CA SER A 22 15.80 -2.12 6.64
C SER A 22 14.73 -2.58 7.65
N LEU A 23 13.45 -2.48 7.30
CA LEU A 23 12.31 -2.76 8.19
C LEU A 23 11.73 -4.16 7.98
N TYR A 24 12.01 -4.81 6.85
CA TYR A 24 11.62 -6.19 6.57
C TYR A 24 12.56 -6.87 5.55
N ASP A 25 12.49 -8.20 5.40
CA ASP A 25 13.23 -8.93 4.36
C ASP A 25 12.59 -8.69 2.98
N THR A 26 13.21 -7.81 2.19
CA THR A 26 12.75 -7.43 0.84
C THR A 26 12.73 -8.57 -0.17
N ARG A 27 13.37 -9.71 0.13
CA ARG A 27 13.30 -10.90 -0.73
C ARG A 27 12.00 -11.68 -0.54
N LYS A 28 11.28 -11.42 0.55
CA LYS A 28 10.08 -12.15 0.98
C LYS A 28 8.86 -11.25 1.09
N ILE A 29 9.06 -10.04 1.59
CA ILE A 29 8.01 -9.07 1.85
C ILE A 29 8.08 -7.95 0.83
N TYR A 30 6.94 -7.66 0.22
CA TYR A 30 6.79 -6.63 -0.79
C TYR A 30 5.69 -5.69 -0.37
N SER A 31 5.90 -4.40 -0.61
CA SER A 31 4.86 -3.41 -0.42
C SER A 31 4.92 -2.38 -1.54
N PHE A 32 3.76 -2.00 -2.05
CA PHE A 32 3.65 -1.01 -3.11
C PHE A 32 2.27 -0.38 -3.10
N ILE A 33 2.19 0.85 -3.60
CA ILE A 33 0.93 1.55 -3.80
C ILE A 33 0.60 1.52 -5.29
N ARG A 34 -0.59 1.06 -5.63
CA ARG A 34 -1.21 1.31 -6.93
C ARG A 34 -2.18 2.47 -6.77
N TYR A 35 -2.08 3.46 -7.63
CA TYR A 35 -2.99 4.60 -7.56
C TYR A 35 -3.36 5.10 -8.95
N HIS A 36 -4.50 5.78 -9.03
CA HIS A 36 -4.90 6.51 -10.22
C HIS A 36 -5.18 7.97 -9.87
N ASP A 37 -4.99 8.87 -10.83
CA ASP A 37 -5.00 10.32 -10.57
C ASP A 37 -6.36 10.86 -10.06
N ARG A 38 -7.45 10.09 -10.16
CA ARG A 38 -8.79 10.56 -9.80
C ARG A 38 -9.39 10.12 -8.44
N ASP A 39 -9.22 8.90 -7.92
CA ASP A 39 -10.11 8.35 -6.86
C ASP A 39 -9.62 7.05 -6.17
N GLU A 40 -8.88 6.13 -6.81
CA GLU A 40 -8.45 4.88 -6.15
C GLU A 40 -6.96 4.92 -5.75
N GLN A 41 -6.70 4.70 -4.46
CA GLN A 41 -5.39 4.32 -3.92
C GLN A 41 -5.51 2.93 -3.26
N LEU A 42 -4.62 2.02 -3.63
CA LEU A 42 -4.54 0.68 -3.05
C LEU A 42 -3.12 0.44 -2.54
N LEU A 43 -3.00 0.12 -1.26
CA LEU A 43 -1.78 -0.33 -0.64
C LEU A 43 -1.75 -1.86 -0.62
N PHE A 44 -0.74 -2.44 -1.26
CA PHE A 44 -0.48 -3.87 -1.24
C PHE A 44 0.65 -4.17 -0.26
N ILE A 45 0.45 -5.19 0.59
CA ILE A 45 1.45 -5.69 1.53
C ILE A 45 1.45 -7.22 1.45
N LEU A 46 2.53 -7.81 0.95
CA LEU A 46 2.60 -9.24 0.62
C LEU A 46 3.73 -9.93 1.35
N ASN A 47 3.51 -11.19 1.72
CA ASN A 47 4.53 -12.11 2.19
C ASN A 47 4.53 -13.37 1.32
N PHE A 48 5.59 -13.54 0.55
CA PHE A 48 5.83 -14.72 -0.30
C PHE A 48 6.58 -15.84 0.43
N ASP A 49 6.92 -15.70 1.71
CA ASP A 49 7.31 -16.86 2.49
C ASP A 49 6.10 -17.76 2.71
N TYR A 50 6.19 -19.01 2.25
CA TYR A 50 5.09 -19.97 2.32
C TYR A 50 4.73 -20.39 3.74
N LYS A 51 5.67 -20.31 4.69
CA LYS A 51 5.53 -20.89 6.04
C LYS A 51 5.58 -19.84 7.13
N ASN A 52 6.46 -18.86 7.00
CA ASN A 52 6.78 -17.96 8.09
C ASN A 52 5.85 -16.74 8.08
N SER A 53 5.40 -16.36 9.27
CA SER A 53 4.72 -15.08 9.49
C SER A 53 5.73 -14.06 10.01
N TYR A 54 5.51 -12.79 9.71
CA TYR A 54 6.38 -11.69 10.15
C TYR A 54 5.56 -10.61 10.82
N ASP A 55 6.06 -10.07 11.92
CA ASP A 55 5.60 -8.78 12.44
C ASP A 55 6.40 -7.71 11.71
N ILE A 56 5.73 -6.85 10.94
CA ILE A 56 6.37 -5.86 10.09
C ILE A 56 6.06 -4.45 10.56
N GLU A 57 7.01 -3.54 10.31
CA GLU A 57 6.75 -2.11 10.25
C GLU A 57 6.84 -1.67 8.79
N LEU A 58 5.84 -0.91 8.33
CA LEU A 58 5.80 -0.34 7.00
C LEU A 58 5.66 1.18 7.11
N ALA A 59 6.63 1.89 6.56
CA ALA A 59 6.64 3.32 6.39
C ALA A 59 6.16 3.71 4.98
N ILE A 60 5.29 4.72 4.91
CA ILE A 60 4.94 5.41 3.66
C ILE A 60 5.57 6.80 3.75
N PRO A 61 6.65 7.09 2.98
CA PRO A 61 7.32 8.39 3.06
C PRO A 61 6.35 9.55 2.77
N ASN A 62 6.54 10.67 3.46
CA ASN A 62 5.65 11.84 3.36
C ASN A 62 5.43 12.32 1.93
N GLU A 63 6.47 12.25 1.09
CA GLU A 63 6.41 12.67 -0.30
C GLU A 63 5.40 11.82 -1.10
N ILE A 64 5.26 10.54 -0.74
CA ILE A 64 4.34 9.62 -1.41
C ILE A 64 2.89 9.98 -1.14
N TRP A 65 2.54 10.44 0.06
CA TRP A 65 1.19 10.89 0.39
C TRP A 65 0.71 11.97 -0.57
N SER A 66 1.53 13.01 -0.79
CA SER A 66 1.21 14.07 -1.74
C SER A 66 1.16 13.57 -3.19
N VAL A 67 2.05 12.65 -3.57
CA VAL A 67 2.05 12.02 -4.92
C VAL A 67 0.76 11.26 -5.19
N VAL A 68 0.20 10.61 -4.17
CA VAL A 68 -1.07 9.87 -4.28
C VAL A 68 -2.31 10.73 -3.97
N GLY A 69 -2.13 12.04 -3.78
CA GLY A 69 -3.23 12.99 -3.57
C GLY A 69 -3.78 13.07 -2.14
N LEU A 70 -3.05 12.55 -1.16
CA LEU A 70 -3.43 12.55 0.25
C LEU A 70 -2.74 13.68 1.03
N ASP A 71 -3.45 14.20 2.03
CA ASP A 71 -3.03 15.29 2.91
C ASP A 71 -2.29 14.72 4.13
N THR A 72 -1.04 15.13 4.32
CA THR A 72 -0.16 14.60 5.39
C THR A 72 -0.62 14.94 6.81
N THR A 73 -1.58 15.86 6.98
CA THR A 73 -2.09 16.27 8.29
C THR A 73 -3.33 15.48 8.74
N LYS A 74 -3.96 14.75 7.80
CA LYS A 74 -5.21 14.01 8.06
C LYS A 74 -4.94 12.63 8.67
N LEU A 75 -5.98 12.13 9.34
CA LEU A 75 -6.06 10.73 9.77
C LEU A 75 -6.83 9.96 8.70
N TYR A 76 -6.29 8.84 8.27
CA TYR A 76 -6.91 7.95 7.29
C TYR A 76 -7.27 6.62 7.92
N THR A 77 -8.41 6.06 7.53
CA THR A 77 -8.76 4.67 7.85
C THR A 77 -8.47 3.82 6.63
N LEU A 78 -7.49 2.93 6.74
CA LEU A 78 -7.20 1.91 5.76
C LEU A 78 -8.10 0.71 6.04
N GLN A 79 -8.86 0.30 5.03
CA GLN A 79 -9.74 -0.85 5.12
C GLN A 79 -9.31 -1.92 4.12
N GLU A 80 -9.26 -3.17 4.58
CA GLU A 80 -9.04 -4.31 3.70
C GLU A 80 -10.18 -4.45 2.67
N VAL A 81 -9.78 -4.62 1.41
CA VAL A 81 -10.69 -4.67 0.26
C VAL A 81 -11.37 -6.02 0.13
N PHE A 82 -10.69 -7.11 0.49
CA PHE A 82 -11.27 -8.44 0.34
C PHE A 82 -12.26 -8.78 1.48
N ILE A 83 -13.48 -9.18 1.07
CA ILE A 83 -14.70 -9.33 1.89
C ILE A 83 -14.51 -10.15 3.17
N ASP A 84 -13.63 -11.14 3.16
CA ASP A 84 -13.47 -12.09 4.26
C ASP A 84 -12.54 -11.59 5.39
N ARG A 85 -12.15 -10.31 5.36
CA ARG A 85 -11.18 -9.73 6.31
C ARG A 85 -11.69 -8.44 6.91
N THR A 86 -11.68 -8.38 8.23
CA THR A 86 -12.14 -7.22 9.02
C THR A 86 -11.00 -6.26 9.41
N LEU A 87 -9.85 -6.33 8.73
CA LEU A 87 -8.70 -5.49 9.06
C LEU A 87 -9.03 -4.02 8.74
N LYS A 88 -8.96 -3.19 9.78
CA LYS A 88 -9.06 -1.73 9.70
C LYS A 88 -7.93 -1.13 10.51
N LEU A 89 -7.24 -0.16 9.92
CA LEU A 89 -6.10 0.51 10.52
C LEU A 89 -6.30 2.02 10.41
N GLU A 90 -5.90 2.76 11.43
CA GLU A 90 -5.84 4.22 11.35
C GLU A 90 -4.38 4.63 11.16
N LEU A 91 -4.14 5.60 10.27
CA LEU A 91 -2.79 6.00 9.89
C LEU A 91 -2.69 7.50 9.61
N ARG A 92 -1.65 8.12 10.13
CA ARG A 92 -1.16 9.46 9.73
C ARG A 92 0.14 9.33 8.93
N ALA A 93 0.50 10.37 8.18
CA ALA A 93 1.63 10.31 7.26
C ALA A 93 3.00 10.00 7.88
N ASN A 94 3.20 10.39 9.14
CA ASN A 94 4.45 10.15 9.87
C ASN A 94 4.42 8.88 10.75
N GLU A 95 3.40 8.04 10.61
CA GLU A 95 3.26 6.82 11.39
C GLU A 95 3.64 5.59 10.57
N HIS A 96 4.10 4.55 11.27
CA HIS A 96 4.35 3.25 10.65
C HIS A 96 3.11 2.39 10.78
N ILE A 97 2.75 1.71 9.69
CA ILE A 97 1.80 0.62 9.73
C ILE A 97 2.49 -0.57 10.41
N ARG A 98 1.94 -1.01 11.54
CA ARG A 98 2.40 -2.21 12.24
C ARG A 98 1.37 -3.31 12.12
N LEU A 99 1.75 -4.45 11.55
CA LEU A 99 0.85 -5.58 11.41
C LEU A 99 1.61 -6.90 11.39
N ARG A 100 0.91 -7.96 11.80
CA ARG A 100 1.37 -9.33 11.62
C ARG A 100 0.94 -9.81 10.25
N LEU A 101 1.90 -10.20 9.42
CA LEU A 101 1.70 -10.67 8.06
C LEU A 101 1.92 -12.18 7.99
N PRO A 102 0.85 -12.99 7.86
CA PRO A 102 0.95 -14.44 7.74
C PRO A 102 1.76 -14.88 6.52
N GLY A 103 2.23 -16.13 6.52
CA GLY A 103 2.85 -16.76 5.35
C GLY A 103 1.88 -16.86 4.17
N ASN A 104 2.40 -16.70 2.95
CA ASN A 104 1.65 -16.77 1.68
C ASN A 104 0.40 -15.87 1.66
N GLN A 105 0.55 -14.65 2.17
CA GLN A 105 -0.56 -13.76 2.40
C GLN A 105 -0.34 -12.39 1.79
N VAL A 106 -1.45 -11.79 1.33
CA VAL A 106 -1.55 -10.38 0.97
C VAL A 106 -2.59 -9.68 1.84
N TYR A 107 -2.31 -8.42 2.19
CA TYR A 107 -3.31 -7.41 2.52
C TYR A 107 -3.40 -6.39 1.38
N VAL A 108 -4.63 -6.03 1.01
CA VAL A 108 -4.94 -4.98 0.03
C VAL A 108 -5.82 -3.96 0.72
N LEU A 109 -5.25 -2.80 1.00
CA LEU A 109 -5.91 -1.77 1.79
C LEU A 109 -6.28 -0.57 0.90
N GLN A 110 -7.44 0.03 1.13
CA GLN A 110 -7.90 1.29 0.52
C GLN A 110 -8.27 2.31 1.60
#